data_AF-A0A838BI35-F1
#
_entry.id   AF-A0A838BI35-F1
#
_cell.length_a   1.000
_cell.length_b   1.000
_cell.length_c   1.000
_cell.angle_alpha   90.00
_cell.angle_beta   90.00
_cell.angle_gamma   90.00
#
_symmetry.space_group_name_H-M   'P 1'
#
loop_
_entity.id
_entity.type
_entity.pdbx_description
1 polymer ?
#
loop_
_entity_poly.entity_id
_entity_poly.type
_entity_poly.pdbx_seq_one_letter_code
_entity_poly.pdbx_strand_id
1 'polypeptide(L)'
;MTPFGERVRQLRRERGRMLKDMASHLGVSSAYLSALERGERGKPTWALIQGVLQYFHIIWDEADELTRLADLSDPKVKIDTAGGDPKATLLANRLAREIRSLSESELEDMLAVLDRAQTRERRSPVPIQAVQDTV
;
A
#
# COMPACT_ATOMS: atom_id res chain seq x y z
N MET A 1 9.19 6.85 -2.30
CA MET A 1 8.03 6.75 -3.23
C MET A 1 7.06 5.74 -2.62
N THR A 2 5.74 5.87 -2.81
CA THR A 2 4.79 4.84 -2.36
C THR A 2 4.62 3.79 -3.47
N PRO A 3 4.31 2.53 -3.15
CA PRO A 3 4.13 1.49 -4.18
C PRO A 3 3.08 1.84 -5.25
N PHE A 4 1.97 2.48 -4.86
CA PHE A 4 0.96 2.96 -5.80
C PHE A 4 1.49 4.10 -6.68
N GLY A 5 2.15 5.09 -6.10
CA GLY A 5 2.71 6.21 -6.85
C GLY A 5 3.75 5.76 -7.87
N GLU A 6 4.58 4.79 -7.50
CA GLU A 6 5.53 4.12 -8.38
C GLU A 6 4.84 3.42 -9.54
N ARG A 7 3.86 2.55 -9.26
CA ARG A 7 3.14 1.81 -10.29
C ARG A 7 2.38 2.74 -11.25
N VAL A 8 1.74 3.80 -10.74
CA VAL A 8 1.06 4.81 -11.57
C VAL A 8 2.06 5.52 -12.49
N ARG A 9 3.22 5.93 -11.97
CA ARG A 9 4.28 6.57 -12.76
C ARG A 9 4.82 5.63 -13.83
N GLN A 10 5.03 4.36 -13.49
CA GLN A 10 5.47 3.32 -14.41
C GLN A 10 4.46 3.16 -15.56
N LEU A 11 3.18 2.89 -15.24
CA LEU A 11 2.08 2.77 -16.20
C LEU A 11 2.00 3.97 -17.14
N ARG A 12 2.10 5.18 -16.59
CA ARG A 12 2.04 6.42 -17.36
C ARG A 12 3.19 6.49 -18.38
N ARG A 13 4.41 6.12 -17.98
CA ARG A 13 5.59 6.13 -18.85
C ARG A 13 5.54 5.02 -19.89
N GLU A 14 5.20 3.80 -19.51
CA GLU A 14 5.07 2.65 -20.41
C GLU A 14 4.04 2.91 -21.52
N ARG A 15 2.94 3.59 -21.17
CA ARG A 15 1.84 3.89 -22.09
C ARG A 15 1.98 5.26 -22.78
N GLY A 16 3.14 5.91 -22.66
CA GLY A 16 3.46 7.17 -23.35
C GLY A 16 2.52 8.33 -23.00
N ARG A 17 1.93 8.34 -21.80
CA ARG A 17 0.93 9.34 -21.40
C ARG A 17 1.59 10.58 -20.81
N MET A 18 1.14 11.76 -21.24
CA MET A 18 1.60 13.00 -20.63
C MET A 18 0.95 13.19 -19.26
N LEU A 19 1.75 13.69 -18.30
CA LEU A 19 1.27 13.98 -16.94
C LEU A 19 0.04 14.91 -16.94
N LYS A 20 0.08 15.96 -17.76
CA LYS A 20 -1.01 16.95 -17.85
C LYS A 20 -2.33 16.34 -18.33
N ASP A 21 -2.27 15.42 -19.30
CA ASP A 21 -3.46 14.85 -19.92
C ASP A 21 -4.11 13.85 -18.96
N MET A 22 -3.29 13.04 -18.30
CA MET A 22 -3.74 12.13 -17.24
C MET A 22 -4.34 12.91 -16.08
N ALA A 23 -3.68 13.97 -15.60
CA ALA A 23 -4.20 14.80 -14.52
C ALA A 23 -5.57 15.41 -14.86
N SER A 24 -5.71 15.94 -16.08
CA SER A 24 -6.99 16.46 -16.59
C SER A 24 -8.08 15.39 -16.62
N HIS A 25 -7.78 14.16 -17.09
CA HIS A 25 -8.74 13.07 -17.12
C HIS A 25 -9.18 12.62 -15.72
N LEU A 26 -8.25 12.60 -14.78
CA LEU A 26 -8.50 12.23 -13.39
C LEU A 26 -9.20 13.34 -12.58
N GLY A 27 -9.40 14.54 -13.17
CA GLY A 27 -9.99 15.68 -12.46
C GLY A 27 -9.09 16.24 -11.35
N VAL A 28 -7.77 16.08 -11.46
CA VAL A 28 -6.79 16.56 -10.47
C VAL A 28 -5.79 17.52 -11.12
N SER A 29 -5.06 18.30 -10.32
CA SER A 29 -4.00 19.14 -10.85
C SER A 29 -2.76 18.32 -11.23
N SER A 30 -1.99 18.77 -12.23
CA SER A 30 -0.69 18.15 -12.59
C SER A 30 0.27 18.12 -11.40
N ALA A 31 0.22 19.14 -10.53
CA ALA A 31 1.01 19.19 -9.30
C ALA A 31 0.58 18.11 -8.29
N TYR A 32 -0.73 17.84 -8.19
CA TYR A 32 -1.23 16.74 -7.36
C TYR A 32 -0.75 15.40 -7.89
N LEU A 33 -0.92 15.14 -9.19
CA LEU A 33 -0.50 13.87 -9.81
C LEU A 33 1.03 13.67 -9.71
N SER A 34 1.83 14.73 -9.91
CA SER A 34 3.28 14.67 -9.71
C SER A 34 3.68 14.31 -8.27
N ALA A 35 3.02 14.91 -7.27
CA ALA A 35 3.27 14.59 -5.87
C ALA A 35 2.83 13.16 -5.52
N LEU A 36 1.71 12.68 -6.09
CA LEU A 36 1.25 11.29 -5.96
C LEU A 36 2.30 10.31 -6.51
N GLU A 37 2.79 10.54 -7.72
CA GLU A 37 3.81 9.71 -8.38
C GLU A 37 5.15 9.68 -7.63
N ARG A 38 5.41 10.66 -6.76
CA ARG A 38 6.60 10.69 -5.91
C ARG A 38 6.36 10.10 -4.52
N GLY A 39 5.13 9.71 -4.20
CA GLY A 39 4.74 9.17 -2.89
C GLY A 39 4.58 10.24 -1.80
N GLU A 40 4.35 11.49 -2.18
CA GLU A 40 4.20 12.62 -1.24
C GLU A 40 2.74 12.90 -0.87
N ARG A 41 1.82 12.05 -1.33
CA ARG A 41 0.39 12.11 -1.02
C ARG A 41 0.02 10.96 -0.10
N GLY A 42 -0.99 11.20 0.73
CA GLY A 42 -1.59 10.18 1.60
C GLY A 42 -2.24 9.06 0.80
N LYS A 43 -2.86 8.11 1.51
CA LYS A 43 -3.59 7.00 0.90
C LYS A 43 -4.51 7.49 -0.23
N PRO A 44 -4.39 6.94 -1.46
CA PRO A 44 -5.23 7.36 -2.58
C PRO A 44 -6.70 7.07 -2.28
N THR A 45 -7.60 7.95 -2.71
CA THR A 45 -9.04 7.77 -2.52
C THR A 45 -9.58 6.73 -3.51
N TRP A 46 -10.70 6.10 -3.16
CA TRP A 46 -11.38 5.18 -4.07
C TRP A 46 -11.67 5.79 -5.45
N ALA A 47 -12.12 7.05 -5.47
CA ALA A 47 -12.38 7.77 -6.72
C ALA A 47 -11.11 7.93 -7.58
N LEU A 48 -9.96 8.19 -6.97
CA LEU A 48 -8.69 8.29 -7.69
C LEU A 48 -8.26 6.93 -8.24
N ILE A 49 -8.40 5.85 -7.45
CA ILE A 49 -8.07 4.48 -7.88
C ILE A 49 -8.93 4.11 -9.11
N GLN A 50 -10.24 4.30 -9.02
CA GLN A 50 -11.17 4.03 -10.13
C GLN A 50 -10.84 4.87 -11.37
N GLY A 51 -10.53 6.16 -11.20
CA GLY A 51 -10.11 7.02 -12.31
C GLY A 51 -8.84 6.50 -13.00
N VAL A 52 -7.86 6.02 -12.25
CA VAL A 52 -6.63 5.44 -12.81
C VAL A 52 -6.91 4.14 -13.56
N LEU A 53 -7.72 3.24 -12.98
CA LEU A 53 -8.12 1.99 -13.64
C LEU A 53 -8.84 2.27 -14.96
N GLN A 54 -9.79 3.21 -14.97
CA GLN A 54 -10.53 3.62 -16.15
C GLN A 54 -9.62 4.27 -17.20
N TYR A 55 -8.73 5.18 -16.79
CA TYR A 55 -7.81 5.87 -17.69
C TYR A 55 -6.88 4.92 -18.44
N PHE A 56 -6.47 3.84 -17.77
CA PHE A 56 -5.61 2.82 -18.36
C PHE A 56 -6.38 1.59 -18.86
N HIS A 57 -7.71 1.55 -18.82
CA HIS A 57 -8.47 0.35 -19.21
C HIS A 57 -7.97 -0.94 -18.52
N ILE A 58 -7.59 -0.83 -17.24
CA ILE A 58 -7.07 -1.94 -16.45
C ILE A 58 -8.24 -2.71 -15.84
N ILE A 59 -8.19 -4.04 -15.93
CA ILE A 59 -9.23 -4.97 -15.47
C ILE A 59 -8.61 -6.21 -14.82
N TRP A 60 -9.43 -7.02 -14.15
CA TRP A 60 -9.05 -8.31 -13.53
C TRP A 60 -7.83 -8.17 -12.60
N ASP A 61 -6.89 -9.11 -12.67
CA ASP A 61 -5.75 -9.23 -11.76
C ASP A 61 -4.91 -7.96 -11.65
N GLU A 62 -4.77 -7.18 -12.74
CA GLU A 62 -4.02 -5.93 -12.70
C GLU A 62 -4.77 -4.84 -11.91
N ALA A 63 -6.11 -4.85 -11.93
CA ALA A 63 -6.92 -3.95 -11.14
C ALA A 63 -6.85 -4.29 -9.63
N ASP A 64 -6.88 -5.58 -9.32
CA ASP A 64 -6.73 -6.08 -7.95
C ASP A 64 -5.34 -5.73 -7.40
N GLU A 65 -4.29 -5.94 -8.19
CA GLU A 65 -2.93 -5.57 -7.78
C GLU A 65 -2.78 -4.06 -7.57
N LEU A 66 -3.31 -3.24 -8.48
CA LEU A 66 -3.22 -1.79 -8.32
C LEU A 66 -3.99 -1.30 -7.08
N THR A 67 -5.14 -1.91 -6.78
CA THR A 67 -5.94 -1.61 -5.59
C THR A 67 -5.20 -2.04 -4.33
N ARG A 68 -4.57 -3.21 -4.33
CA ARG A 68 -3.71 -3.67 -3.22
C ARG A 68 -2.54 -2.73 -2.97
N LEU A 69 -1.87 -2.26 -4.02
CA LEU A 69 -0.79 -1.27 -3.91
C LEU A 69 -1.29 0.05 -3.33
N ALA A 70 -2.49 0.49 -3.73
CA ALA A 70 -3.14 1.66 -3.16
C ALA A 70 -3.40 1.50 -1.66
N ASP A 71 -3.84 0.32 -1.21
CA ASP A 71 -4.06 0.03 0.20
C ASP A 71 -2.79 0.07 1.04
N LEU A 72 -1.65 -0.34 0.46
CA LEU A 72 -0.33 -0.29 1.09
C LEU A 72 0.34 1.09 1.00
N SER A 73 -0.29 2.07 0.34
CA SER A 73 0.32 3.36 0.01
C SER A 73 -0.12 4.50 0.93
N ASP A 74 -0.04 4.26 2.24
CA ASP A 74 -0.10 5.34 3.24
C ASP A 74 1.32 5.68 3.72
N PRO A 75 1.89 6.84 3.35
CA PRO A 75 3.24 7.21 3.77
C PRO A 75 3.34 7.56 5.27
N LYS A 76 2.21 7.70 5.99
CA LYS A 76 2.19 8.08 7.41
C LYS A 76 1.30 7.13 8.20
N VAL A 77 1.75 5.89 8.31
CA VAL A 77 1.06 4.87 9.12
C VAL A 77 1.18 5.15 10.61
N LYS A 78 0.11 4.88 11.35
CA LYS A 78 0.12 4.79 12.82
C LYS A 78 0.09 3.31 13.19
N ILE A 79 1.02 2.88 14.06
CA ILE A 79 1.07 1.52 14.58
C ILE A 79 0.56 1.57 16.02
N ASP A 80 -0.58 0.93 16.29
CA ASP A 80 -1.09 0.77 17.66
C ASP A 80 -0.42 -0.45 18.31
N THR A 81 0.29 -0.22 19.41
CA THR A 81 0.97 -1.25 20.19
C THR A 81 0.45 -1.33 21.63
N ALA A 82 -0.65 -0.64 21.94
CA ALA A 82 -1.23 -0.62 23.28
C ALA A 82 -1.67 -2.03 23.71
N GLY A 83 -1.37 -2.41 24.95
CA GLY A 83 -1.72 -3.73 25.50
C GLY A 83 -0.93 -4.91 24.92
N GLY A 84 0.02 -4.67 24.01
CA GLY A 84 0.87 -5.70 23.40
C GLY A 84 2.19 -5.97 24.15
N ASP A 85 3.04 -6.82 23.57
CA ASP A 85 4.39 -7.09 24.06
C ASP A 85 5.23 -5.79 24.08
N PRO A 86 5.95 -5.46 25.16
CA PRO A 86 6.84 -4.30 25.22
C PRO A 86 7.83 -4.20 24.04
N LYS A 87 8.29 -5.34 23.50
CA LYS A 87 9.16 -5.39 22.31
C LYS A 87 8.48 -4.84 21.06
N ALA A 88 7.16 -5.01 20.91
CA ALA A 88 6.41 -4.47 19.79
C ALA A 88 6.43 -2.93 19.82
N THR A 89 6.18 -2.33 20.99
CA THR A 89 6.27 -0.88 21.20
C THR A 89 7.69 -0.37 20.94
N LEU A 90 8.72 -1.07 21.42
CA LEU A 90 10.12 -0.70 21.15
C LEU A 90 10.44 -0.73 19.65
N LEU A 91 10.05 -1.82 18.96
CA LEU A 91 10.27 -2.00 17.53
C LEU A 91 9.60 -0.87 16.72
N ALA A 92 8.32 -0.61 16.96
CA ALA A 92 7.58 0.44 16.25
C ALA A 92 8.24 1.82 16.43
N ASN A 93 8.65 2.14 17.65
CA ASN A 93 9.32 3.42 17.96
C ASN A 93 10.72 3.54 17.32
N ARG A 94 11.52 2.46 17.31
CA ARG A 94 12.82 2.46 16.63
C ARG A 94 12.67 2.60 15.14
N LEU A 95 11.74 1.84 14.55
CA LEU A 95 11.45 1.91 13.13
C LEU A 95 11.06 3.34 12.73
N ALA A 96 10.17 4.00 13.49
CA ALA A 96 9.79 5.39 13.22
C ALA A 96 10.97 6.38 13.22
N ARG A 97 12.01 6.14 14.02
CA ARG A 97 13.22 6.99 14.09
C ARG A 97 14.26 6.66 13.01
N GLU A 98 14.43 5.37 12.72
CA GLU A 98 15.58 4.85 11.97
C GLU A 98 15.21 4.48 10.51
N ILE A 99 13.92 4.47 10.13
CA ILE A 99 13.46 4.03 8.79
C ILE A 99 14.19 4.73 7.63
N ARG A 100 14.56 6.01 7.78
CA ARG A 100 15.22 6.79 6.71
C ARG A 100 16.71 6.46 6.54
N SER A 101 17.33 5.81 7.51
CA SER A 101 18.74 5.41 7.47
C SER A 101 18.95 3.95 7.06
N LEU A 102 17.88 3.16 6.95
CA LEU A 102 17.98 1.77 6.51
C LEU A 102 18.39 1.71 5.03
N SER A 103 19.30 0.79 4.75
CA SER A 103 19.66 0.39 3.39
C SER A 103 18.54 -0.41 2.72
N GLU A 104 18.60 -0.54 1.41
CA GLU A 104 17.67 -1.35 0.62
C GLU A 104 17.64 -2.81 1.10
N SER A 105 18.80 -3.43 1.32
CA SER A 105 18.89 -4.80 1.83
C SER A 105 18.29 -4.97 3.23
N GLU A 106 18.45 -3.96 4.12
CA GLU A 106 17.85 -4.03 5.46
C GLU A 106 16.32 -3.89 5.39
N LEU A 107 15.80 -3.06 4.48
CA LEU A 107 14.36 -2.98 4.22
C LEU A 107 13.82 -4.30 3.70
N GLU A 108 14.52 -4.95 2.76
CA GLU A 108 14.16 -6.27 2.24
C GLU A 108 14.11 -7.34 3.35
N ASP A 109 15.12 -7.38 4.23
CA ASP A 109 15.16 -8.31 5.35
C ASP A 109 13.96 -8.11 6.30
N MET A 110 13.60 -6.86 6.58
CA MET A 110 12.45 -6.53 7.42
C MET A 110 11.13 -6.93 6.75
N LEU A 111 10.97 -6.66 5.45
CA LEU A 111 9.81 -7.10 4.68
C LEU A 111 9.68 -8.63 4.70
N ALA A 112 10.80 -9.35 4.54
CA ALA A 112 10.80 -10.81 4.60
C ALA A 112 10.37 -11.36 5.97
N VAL A 113 10.62 -10.64 7.08
CA VAL A 113 10.07 -11.01 8.40
C VAL A 113 8.54 -10.90 8.40
N LEU A 114 7.99 -9.83 7.83
CA LEU A 114 6.55 -9.59 7.76
C LEU A 114 5.85 -10.60 6.85
N ASP A 115 6.42 -10.93 5.69
CA ASP A 115 5.87 -11.93 4.76
C ASP A 115 5.77 -13.31 5.41
N ARG A 116 6.80 -13.70 6.18
CA ARG A 116 6.80 -14.93 6.97
C ARG A 116 5.73 -14.92 8.06
N ALA A 117 5.47 -13.78 8.69
CA ALA A 117 4.42 -13.64 9.70
C ALA A 117 3.02 -13.77 9.07
N GLN A 118 2.77 -13.05 7.98
CA GLN A 118 1.50 -13.11 7.24
C GLN A 118 1.19 -14.53 6.75
N THR A 119 2.22 -15.25 6.27
CA THR A 119 2.06 -16.65 5.84
C THR A 119 1.67 -17.57 6.99
N ARG A 120 2.17 -17.35 8.21
CA ARG A 120 1.76 -18.13 9.40
C ARG A 120 0.31 -17.86 9.77
N GLU A 121 -0.10 -16.60 9.77
CA GLU A 121 -1.47 -16.19 10.07
C GLU A 121 -2.47 -16.81 9.08
N ARG A 122 -2.19 -16.75 7.78
CA ARG A 122 -3.03 -17.38 6.73
C ARG A 122 -3.11 -18.90 6.83
N ARG A 123 -2.11 -19.55 7.45
CA ARG A 123 -2.05 -21.01 7.64
C ARG A 123 -2.69 -21.47 8.94
N SER A 124 -2.99 -20.56 9.88
CA SER A 124 -3.74 -20.91 11.09
C SER A 124 -5.19 -21.24 10.72
N PRO A 125 -5.70 -22.45 10.98
CA PRO A 125 -7.10 -22.75 10.73
C PRO A 125 -7.96 -21.87 11.65
N VAL A 126 -8.94 -21.17 11.07
CA VAL A 126 -10.00 -20.52 11.85
C VAL A 126 -10.63 -21.59 12.73
N PRO A 127 -10.74 -21.41 14.06
CA PRO A 127 -11.47 -22.35 14.90
C PRO A 127 -12.93 -22.37 14.43
N ILE A 128 -13.38 -23.51 13.89
CA ILE A 128 -14.80 -23.76 13.68
C ILE A 128 -15.41 -23.93 15.07
N GLN A 129 -15.93 -22.83 15.64
CA GLN A 129 -16.64 -22.87 16.90
C GLN A 129 -17.86 -21.96 16.82
N ALA A 130 -18.95 -22.51 16.27
CA ALA A 130 -20.35 -22.22 16.59
C ALA A 130 -21.30 -22.85 15.55
N VAL A 131 -21.43 -24.18 15.50
CA VAL A 131 -22.65 -24.83 14.98
C VAL A 131 -22.93 -26.11 15.76
N GLN A 132 -22.98 -26.03 17.09
CA GLN A 132 -23.63 -27.03 17.93
C GLN A 132 -24.22 -26.27 19.11
N ASP A 133 -25.51 -25.95 18.99
CA ASP A 133 -26.51 -25.91 20.07
C ASP A 133 -27.69 -25.03 19.64
N THR A 134 -28.58 -25.60 18.81
CA THR A 134 -30.01 -25.37 18.98
C THR A 134 -30.72 -26.65 18.55
N VAL A 135 -31.13 -27.41 19.56
CA VAL A 135 -32.11 -28.50 19.48
C VAL A 135 -33.49 -27.90 19.18
#